data_AF-R7UMU9-F1
#
_entry.id   AF-R7UMU9-F1
#
_cell.length_a   1.000
_cell.length_b   1.000
_cell.length_c   1.000
_cell.angle_alpha   90.00
_cell.angle_beta   90.00
_cell.angle_gamma   90.00
#
_symmetry.space_group_name_H-M   'P 1'
#
loop_
_entity.id
_entity.type
_entity.pdbx_description
1 polymer ?
#
loop_
_entity_poly.entity_id
_entity_poly.type
_entity_poly.pdbx_seq_one_letter_code
_entity_poly.pdbx_strand_id
1 'polypeptide(L)'
;GFCVDLFRELAKITGFSYSVYVVPDGAFGIKDPVTRKWNGLVRELVDRNADIAMADLTINYGREQDIDFTKPFIDLGMTFIVKTETEASLRPFAFLDPLDNGVWTNILLTTVVVGVWVSLINKLSPNDYHGEFEYKQFKRIETHAISELSFANAFWFSVASLLQQGGETYPKSLSGRVTTVAWWLATVIIVATYTANLAAWLTKSRTSTTINSVEELGAQSKVVYGEYSFKQFRFSLINFKFRYNRIE
;
A
#
# COMPACT_ATOMS: atom_id res chain seq x y z
N GLY A 1 26.98 20.88 -16.50
CA GLY A 1 26.80 19.84 -15.47
C GLY A 1 27.38 20.39 -14.18
N PHE A 2 26.77 20.11 -13.03
CA PHE A 2 26.98 20.87 -11.78
C PHE A 2 28.44 21.26 -11.49
N CYS A 3 29.35 20.29 -11.43
CA CYS A 3 30.77 20.53 -11.15
C CYS A 3 31.45 21.44 -12.20
N VAL A 4 31.14 21.24 -13.48
CA VAL A 4 31.70 22.04 -14.59
C VAL A 4 31.30 23.49 -14.49
N ASP A 5 30.02 23.72 -14.16
CA ASP A 5 29.46 25.05 -14.06
C ASP A 5 30.00 25.77 -12.81
N LEU A 6 30.12 25.04 -11.69
CA LEU A 6 30.76 25.54 -10.47
C LEU A 6 32.20 26.00 -10.73
N PHE A 7 33.03 25.18 -11.40
CA PHE A 7 34.41 25.56 -11.66
C PHE A 7 34.55 26.69 -12.68
N ARG A 8 33.63 26.77 -13.66
CA ARG A 8 33.58 27.90 -14.59
C ARG A 8 33.32 29.21 -13.85
N GLU A 9 32.40 29.23 -12.89
CA GLU A 9 32.15 30.43 -12.08
C GLU A 9 33.33 30.76 -11.17
N LEU A 10 33.99 29.77 -10.56
CA LEU A 10 35.23 29.99 -9.81
C LEU A 10 36.32 30.62 -10.68
N ALA A 11 36.54 30.07 -11.88
CA ALA A 11 37.53 30.58 -12.83
C ALA A 11 37.28 32.05 -13.21
N LYS A 12 36.02 32.45 -13.40
CA LYS A 12 35.65 33.85 -13.68
C LYS A 12 35.96 34.78 -12.51
N ILE A 13 35.75 34.33 -11.27
CA ILE A 13 35.96 35.14 -10.07
C ILE A 13 37.46 35.30 -9.78
N THR A 14 38.24 34.22 -9.89
CA THR A 14 39.66 34.22 -9.51
C THR A 14 40.62 34.46 -10.69
N GLY A 15 40.14 34.38 -11.92
CA GLY A 15 40.91 34.69 -13.13
C GLY A 15 41.90 33.60 -13.57
N PHE A 16 41.74 32.34 -13.15
CA PHE A 16 42.63 31.26 -13.59
C PHE A 16 42.14 30.64 -14.92
N SER A 17 43.09 30.17 -15.72
CA SER A 17 42.82 29.34 -16.91
C SER A 17 42.96 27.87 -16.57
N TYR A 18 42.23 27.01 -17.29
CA TYR A 18 42.06 25.64 -16.86
C TYR A 18 41.82 24.69 -18.03
N SER A 19 42.30 23.45 -17.93
CA SER A 19 42.00 22.36 -18.86
C SER A 19 41.33 21.21 -18.12
N VAL A 20 40.80 20.25 -18.86
CA VAL A 20 39.84 19.28 -18.35
C VAL A 20 40.12 17.95 -18.99
N TYR A 21 40.22 16.89 -18.20
CA TYR A 21 40.27 15.54 -18.76
C TYR A 21 39.86 14.47 -17.75
N VAL A 22 39.20 13.44 -18.28
CA VAL A 22 38.64 12.34 -17.50
C VAL A 22 39.76 11.45 -16.94
N VAL A 23 39.59 10.95 -15.72
CA VAL A 23 40.50 9.95 -15.13
C VAL A 23 40.55 8.70 -16.03
N PRO A 24 41.74 8.19 -16.38
CA PRO A 24 41.85 7.11 -17.36
C PRO A 24 41.18 5.80 -16.94
N ASP A 25 41.20 5.48 -15.64
CA ASP A 25 40.71 4.22 -15.08
C ASP A 25 39.24 4.29 -14.61
N GLY A 26 38.61 5.47 -14.67
CA GLY A 26 37.23 5.70 -14.24
C GLY A 26 36.98 5.52 -12.73
N ALA A 27 38.02 5.44 -11.90
CA ALA A 27 37.88 5.18 -10.47
C ALA A 27 38.01 6.45 -9.61
N PHE A 28 37.33 6.48 -8.47
CA PHE A 28 37.48 7.58 -7.49
C PHE A 28 38.80 7.52 -6.73
N GLY A 29 39.30 6.33 -6.45
CA GLY A 29 40.50 6.12 -5.64
C GLY A 29 40.22 5.23 -4.44
N ILE A 30 40.77 4.02 -4.52
CA ILE A 30 40.82 2.99 -3.50
C ILE A 30 42.31 2.69 -3.27
N LYS A 31 42.73 2.72 -2.01
CA LYS A 31 44.10 2.36 -1.64
C LYS A 31 44.22 0.85 -1.63
N ASP A 32 45.13 0.32 -2.42
CA ASP A 32 45.46 -1.11 -2.40
C ASP A 32 46.06 -1.45 -1.01
N PRO A 33 45.52 -2.44 -0.28
CA PRO A 33 46.01 -2.79 1.04
C PRO A 33 47.43 -3.35 1.04
N VAL A 34 47.86 -3.99 -0.06
CA VAL A 34 49.19 -4.62 -0.17
C VAL A 34 50.22 -3.61 -0.68
N THR A 35 49.95 -2.98 -1.82
CA THR A 35 50.92 -2.06 -2.44
C THR A 35 50.90 -0.67 -1.82
N ARG A 36 49.87 -0.35 -1.01
CA ARG A 36 49.62 0.96 -0.40
C ARG A 36 49.51 2.10 -1.41
N LYS A 37 49.33 1.77 -2.70
CA LYS A 37 49.16 2.74 -3.78
C LYS A 37 47.69 3.03 -4.00
N TRP A 38 47.41 4.28 -4.36
CA TRP A 38 46.08 4.69 -4.82
C TRP A 38 45.89 4.34 -6.29
N ASN A 39 44.64 4.19 -6.70
CA ASN A 39 44.21 4.32 -8.09
C ASN A 39 43.31 5.57 -8.26
N GLY A 40 42.70 5.74 -9.43
CA GLY A 40 41.66 6.73 -9.64
C GLY A 40 42.10 8.18 -9.46
N LEU A 41 41.12 9.02 -9.12
CA LEU A 41 41.33 10.46 -8.91
C LEU A 41 42.37 10.74 -7.81
N VAL A 42 42.36 9.97 -6.72
CA VAL A 42 43.32 10.17 -5.63
C VAL A 42 44.74 9.93 -6.12
N ARG A 43 44.99 8.87 -6.91
CA ARG A 43 46.31 8.61 -7.47
C ARG A 43 46.81 9.76 -8.32
N GLU A 44 45.94 10.31 -9.16
CA GLU A 44 46.31 11.40 -10.07
C GLU A 44 46.72 12.69 -9.35
N LEU A 45 46.17 12.93 -8.16
CA LEU A 45 46.56 14.04 -7.29
C LEU A 45 47.88 13.75 -6.58
N VAL A 46 48.03 12.55 -6.02
CA VAL A 46 49.26 12.12 -5.32
C VAL A 46 50.46 12.10 -6.27
N ASP A 47 50.28 11.59 -7.48
CA ASP A 47 51.31 11.53 -8.54
C ASP A 47 51.56 12.90 -9.19
N ARG A 48 50.81 13.95 -8.81
CA ARG A 48 50.86 15.33 -9.36
C ARG A 48 50.65 15.42 -10.88
N ASN A 49 49.90 14.48 -11.43
CA ASN A 49 49.41 14.57 -12.81
C ASN A 49 48.25 15.60 -12.91
N ALA A 50 47.62 15.90 -11.78
CA ALA A 50 46.51 16.82 -11.61
C ALA A 50 46.81 17.86 -10.53
N ASP A 51 46.40 19.11 -10.70
CA ASP A 51 46.47 20.08 -9.58
C ASP A 51 45.20 20.04 -8.72
N ILE A 52 44.04 19.79 -9.33
CA ILE A 52 42.73 19.77 -8.66
C ILE A 52 41.89 18.64 -9.25
N ALA A 53 41.18 17.91 -8.39
CA ALA A 53 40.12 16.99 -8.79
C ALA A 53 38.77 17.53 -8.31
N MET A 54 37.85 17.74 -9.26
CA MET A 54 36.47 18.10 -8.95
C MET A 54 35.55 16.95 -9.35
N ALA A 55 34.98 16.29 -8.35
CA ALA A 55 34.06 15.17 -8.47
C ALA A 55 33.17 15.07 -7.22
N ASP A 56 32.18 14.20 -7.25
CA ASP A 56 31.40 13.72 -6.10
C ASP A 56 32.24 12.81 -5.17
N LEU A 57 33.41 13.31 -4.76
CA LEU A 57 34.37 12.58 -3.96
C LEU A 57 34.09 12.76 -2.46
N THR A 58 33.69 11.69 -1.79
CA THR A 58 33.50 11.70 -0.33
C THR A 58 34.82 11.91 0.41
N ILE A 59 34.82 12.87 1.34
CA ILE A 59 35.92 13.11 2.27
C ILE A 59 35.94 11.97 3.27
N ASN A 60 37.07 11.28 3.38
CA ASN A 60 37.29 10.25 4.40
C ASN A 60 38.71 10.35 4.95
N TYR A 61 38.91 9.81 6.15
CA TYR A 61 40.19 9.88 6.85
C TYR A 61 41.34 9.26 6.04
N GLY A 62 41.08 8.16 5.31
CA GLY A 62 42.11 7.50 4.52
C GLY A 62 42.64 8.38 3.38
N ARG A 63 41.77 9.13 2.71
CA ARG A 63 42.14 10.06 1.62
C ARG A 63 42.79 11.32 2.16
N GLU A 64 42.28 11.86 3.27
CA GLU A 64 42.79 13.09 3.90
C GLU A 64 44.25 12.97 4.38
N GLN A 65 44.75 11.74 4.58
CA GLN A 65 46.16 11.50 4.89
C GLN A 65 47.11 11.79 3.72
N ASP A 66 46.64 11.65 2.48
CA ASP A 66 47.48 11.71 1.28
C ASP A 66 47.12 12.90 0.37
N ILE A 67 45.92 13.49 0.52
CA ILE A 67 45.44 14.66 -0.23
C ILE A 67 44.67 15.62 0.68
N ASP A 68 44.74 16.92 0.38
CA ASP A 68 43.96 17.94 1.08
C ASP A 68 42.57 18.12 0.44
N PHE A 69 41.58 18.45 1.27
CA PHE A 69 40.21 18.77 0.84
C PHE A 69 39.83 20.21 1.17
N THR A 70 38.96 20.78 0.35
CA THR A 70 38.24 22.01 0.70
C THR A 70 37.18 21.74 1.77
N LYS A 71 36.56 22.80 2.29
CA LYS A 71 35.31 22.63 3.04
C LYS A 71 34.25 21.97 2.14
N PRO A 72 33.43 21.05 2.68
CA PRO A 72 32.34 20.44 1.93
C PRO A 72 31.35 21.54 1.51
N PHE A 73 30.87 21.43 0.27
CA PHE A 73 29.89 22.37 -0.29
C PHE A 73 28.49 21.73 -0.50
N ILE A 74 28.39 20.41 -0.32
CA ILE A 74 27.13 19.64 -0.26
C ILE A 74 27.23 18.68 0.90
N ASP A 75 26.27 18.76 1.82
CA ASP A 75 26.11 17.77 2.88
C ASP A 75 25.37 16.55 2.33
N LEU A 76 25.99 15.38 2.47
CA LEU A 76 25.42 14.10 2.05
C LEU A 76 25.10 13.27 3.30
N GLY A 77 23.86 12.78 3.37
CA GLY A 77 23.44 11.77 4.35
C GLY A 77 23.23 10.43 3.66
N MET A 78 23.32 9.34 4.44
CA MET A 78 22.87 8.03 3.95
C MET A 78 21.34 8.04 3.85
N THR A 79 20.84 7.69 2.67
CA THR A 79 19.42 7.48 2.42
C THR A 79 19.26 6.16 1.70
N PHE A 80 18.10 5.52 1.87
CA PHE A 80 17.73 4.33 1.15
C PHE A 80 16.59 4.65 0.20
N ILE A 81 16.61 4.00 -0.96
CA ILE A 81 15.56 4.14 -1.96
C ILE A 81 14.80 2.83 -1.98
N VAL A 82 13.51 2.89 -1.69
CA VAL A 82 12.60 1.73 -1.73
C VAL A 82 11.61 1.95 -2.87
N LYS A 83 11.28 0.88 -3.57
CA LYS A 83 10.22 0.92 -4.57
C LYS A 83 8.89 1.21 -3.88
N THR A 84 8.21 2.28 -4.27
CA THR A 84 6.83 2.54 -3.85
C THR A 84 5.94 1.39 -4.31
N GLU A 85 5.18 0.79 -3.38
CA GLU A 85 4.13 -0.15 -3.74
C GLU A 85 3.03 0.62 -4.49
N THR A 86 2.77 0.23 -5.74
CA THR A 86 1.66 0.79 -6.50
C THR A 86 0.36 0.46 -5.77
N GLU A 87 -0.52 1.44 -5.57
CA GLU A 87 -1.85 1.19 -5.00
C GLU A 87 -2.50 0.03 -5.77
N ALA A 88 -2.83 -1.05 -5.05
CA ALA A 88 -3.43 -2.21 -5.67
C ALA A 88 -4.70 -1.77 -6.39
N SER A 89 -4.78 -2.02 -7.69
CA SER A 89 -5.98 -1.72 -8.46
C SER A 89 -7.17 -2.42 -7.81
N LEU A 90 -8.24 -1.66 -7.53
CA LEU A 90 -9.46 -2.19 -6.93
C LEU A 90 -10.00 -3.29 -7.84
N ARG A 91 -9.95 -4.53 -7.35
CA ARG A 91 -10.53 -5.69 -8.04
C ARG A 91 -12.06 -5.51 -8.11
N PRO A 92 -12.74 -5.91 -9.19
CA PRO A 92 -14.18 -5.70 -9.37
C PRO A 92 -15.07 -6.24 -8.23
N PHE A 93 -14.58 -7.22 -7.47
CA PHE A 93 -15.30 -7.86 -6.36
C PHE A 93 -14.62 -7.68 -4.99
N ALA A 94 -13.75 -6.68 -4.85
CA ALA A 94 -13.02 -6.43 -3.59
C ALA A 94 -13.94 -6.13 -2.39
N PHE A 95 -15.20 -5.76 -2.63
CA PHE A 95 -16.19 -5.58 -1.58
C PHE A 95 -16.61 -6.89 -0.90
N LEU A 96 -16.34 -8.07 -1.49
CA LEU A 96 -16.61 -9.37 -0.87
C LEU A 96 -15.46 -9.85 0.04
N ASP A 97 -14.25 -9.32 -0.15
CA ASP A 97 -13.04 -9.67 0.60
C ASP A 97 -13.11 -9.44 2.14
N PRO A 98 -13.94 -8.53 2.70
CA PRO A 98 -14.03 -8.33 4.15
C PRO A 98 -14.56 -9.52 4.95
N LEU A 99 -15.21 -10.49 4.28
CA LEU A 99 -15.71 -11.71 4.89
C LEU A 99 -15.19 -12.93 4.11
N ASP A 100 -14.85 -13.99 4.85
CA ASP A 100 -14.40 -15.23 4.24
C ASP A 100 -15.54 -15.92 3.47
N ASN A 101 -15.18 -16.67 2.42
CA ASN A 101 -16.11 -17.42 1.57
C ASN A 101 -16.98 -18.40 2.38
N GLY A 102 -16.43 -18.97 3.45
CA GLY A 102 -17.18 -19.80 4.38
C GLY A 102 -18.30 -19.06 5.10
N VAL A 103 -18.06 -17.82 5.52
CA VAL A 103 -19.07 -16.96 6.17
C VAL A 103 -20.17 -16.59 5.18
N TRP A 104 -19.80 -16.23 3.95
CA TRP A 104 -20.77 -15.95 2.89
C TRP A 104 -21.72 -17.12 2.63
N THR A 105 -21.16 -18.34 2.54
CA THR A 105 -21.94 -19.56 2.34
C THR A 105 -22.87 -19.83 3.52
N ASN A 106 -22.40 -19.61 4.75
CA ASN A 106 -23.22 -19.75 5.95
C ASN A 106 -24.38 -18.73 6.01
N ILE A 107 -24.16 -17.49 5.59
CA ILE A 107 -25.22 -16.46 5.52
C ILE A 107 -26.30 -16.88 4.50
N LEU A 108 -25.89 -17.31 3.30
CA LEU A 108 -26.81 -17.78 2.27
C LEU A 108 -27.62 -19.00 2.75
N LEU A 109 -26.94 -20.00 3.31
CA LEU A 109 -27.58 -21.21 3.83
C LEU A 109 -28.58 -20.89 4.96
N THR A 110 -28.18 -20.06 5.91
CA THR A 110 -29.04 -19.68 7.05
C THR A 110 -30.26 -18.90 6.58
N THR A 111 -30.12 -18.02 5.57
CA THR A 111 -31.25 -17.29 4.98
C THR A 111 -32.26 -18.23 4.33
N VAL A 112 -31.80 -19.25 3.60
CA VAL A 112 -32.70 -20.28 3.04
C VAL A 112 -33.42 -21.05 4.15
N VAL A 113 -32.68 -21.47 5.18
CA VAL A 113 -33.23 -22.22 6.33
C VAL A 113 -34.30 -21.42 7.05
N VAL A 114 -34.07 -20.13 7.31
CA VAL A 114 -35.05 -19.24 7.96
C VAL A 114 -36.29 -19.07 7.08
N GLY A 115 -36.12 -18.85 5.78
CA GLY A 115 -37.26 -18.75 4.84
C GLY A 115 -38.13 -20.02 4.83
N VAL A 116 -37.50 -21.20 4.79
CA VAL A 116 -38.19 -22.50 4.89
C VAL A 116 -38.90 -22.65 6.24
N TRP A 117 -38.22 -22.28 7.33
CA TRP A 117 -38.75 -22.39 8.68
C TRP A 117 -39.97 -21.49 8.92
N VAL A 118 -39.92 -20.24 8.47
CA VAL A 118 -41.05 -19.30 8.54
C VAL A 118 -42.23 -19.82 7.68
N SER A 119 -41.96 -20.37 6.49
CA SER A 119 -43.00 -21.01 5.67
C SER A 119 -43.65 -22.21 6.37
N LEU A 120 -42.86 -23.02 7.08
CA LEU A 120 -43.35 -24.17 7.83
C LEU A 120 -44.23 -23.74 9.01
N ILE A 121 -43.80 -22.75 9.79
CA ILE A 121 -44.59 -22.20 10.90
C ILE A 121 -45.91 -21.64 10.38
N ASN A 122 -45.91 -20.98 9.22
CA ASN A 122 -47.14 -20.45 8.64
C ASN A 122 -48.11 -21.56 8.22
N LYS A 123 -47.61 -22.67 7.65
CA LYS A 123 -48.43 -23.83 7.26
C LYS A 123 -48.95 -24.63 8.45
N LEU A 124 -48.15 -24.76 9.52
CA LEU A 124 -48.50 -25.57 10.69
C LEU A 124 -49.31 -24.80 11.74
N SER A 125 -49.32 -23.47 11.71
CA SER A 125 -50.03 -22.64 12.69
C SER A 125 -51.53 -22.56 12.36
N PRO A 126 -52.42 -23.19 13.15
CA PRO A 126 -53.86 -23.17 12.91
C PRO A 126 -54.52 -21.82 13.28
N ASN A 127 -53.75 -20.89 13.85
CA ASN A 127 -54.28 -19.68 14.47
C ASN A 127 -54.65 -18.52 13.52
N ASP A 128 -54.44 -18.65 12.21
CA ASP A 128 -54.95 -17.66 11.25
C ASP A 128 -56.48 -17.78 11.02
N TYR A 129 -57.12 -18.85 11.51
CA TYR A 129 -58.56 -19.09 11.32
C TYR A 129 -59.46 -18.66 12.50
N HIS A 130 -58.92 -18.35 13.68
CA HIS A 130 -59.76 -18.17 14.88
C HIS A 130 -60.30 -16.75 15.12
N GLY A 131 -60.05 -15.78 14.23
CA GLY A 131 -60.59 -14.42 14.34
C GLY A 131 -61.53 -13.96 13.22
N GLU A 132 -61.74 -14.77 12.17
CA GLU A 132 -62.37 -14.27 10.92
C GLU A 132 -63.72 -14.93 10.57
N PHE A 133 -64.27 -15.81 11.40
CA PHE A 133 -65.57 -16.43 11.10
C PHE A 133 -66.77 -15.48 11.27
N GLU A 134 -66.61 -14.34 11.95
CA GLU A 134 -67.71 -13.37 12.13
C GLU A 134 -67.73 -12.23 11.11
N TYR A 135 -66.64 -11.96 10.38
CA TYR A 135 -66.54 -10.81 9.46
C TYR A 135 -66.50 -11.17 7.96
N LYS A 136 -66.43 -12.47 7.62
CA LYS A 136 -66.19 -12.94 6.24
C LYS A 136 -67.36 -12.83 5.26
N GLN A 137 -68.58 -12.50 5.70
CA GLN A 137 -69.71 -12.40 4.75
C GLN A 137 -69.75 -11.09 3.94
N PHE A 138 -69.16 -9.97 4.42
CA PHE A 138 -69.34 -8.67 3.75
C PHE A 138 -68.19 -8.23 2.83
N LYS A 139 -67.02 -8.87 2.89
CA LYS A 139 -65.81 -8.43 2.14
C LYS A 139 -65.36 -9.40 1.06
N ARG A 140 -66.30 -10.14 0.46
CA ARG A 140 -66.00 -11.22 -0.50
C ARG A 140 -65.63 -10.74 -1.91
N ILE A 141 -65.71 -9.44 -2.22
CA ILE A 141 -65.61 -8.94 -3.61
C ILE A 141 -64.31 -8.18 -3.91
N GLU A 142 -63.56 -7.67 -2.92
CA GLU A 142 -62.45 -6.72 -3.22
C GLU A 142 -61.08 -7.13 -2.66
N THR A 143 -60.98 -8.23 -1.90
CA THR A 143 -59.70 -8.69 -1.35
C THR A 143 -59.27 -9.97 -2.07
N HIS A 144 -58.95 -9.85 -3.35
CA HIS A 144 -58.10 -10.84 -4.02
C HIS A 144 -56.81 -10.94 -3.21
N ALA A 145 -56.73 -11.98 -2.38
CA ALA A 145 -55.51 -12.71 -2.03
C ALA A 145 -54.21 -11.87 -2.04
N ILE A 146 -54.05 -10.98 -1.05
CA ILE A 146 -52.70 -10.66 -0.57
C ILE A 146 -52.19 -11.99 -0.01
N SER A 147 -51.52 -12.71 -0.89
CA SER A 147 -51.08 -14.10 -0.77
C SER A 147 -50.70 -14.44 0.66
N GLU A 148 -51.54 -15.28 1.29
CA GLU A 148 -51.20 -16.07 2.48
C GLU A 148 -49.75 -16.51 2.34
N LEU A 149 -48.90 -16.17 3.31
CA LEU A 149 -47.43 -16.25 3.26
C LEU A 149 -46.91 -17.50 2.52
N SER A 150 -46.84 -17.42 1.20
CA SER A 150 -46.46 -18.52 0.31
C SER A 150 -44.96 -18.76 0.48
N PHE A 151 -44.48 -19.94 0.08
CA PHE A 151 -43.06 -20.29 0.20
C PHE A 151 -42.15 -19.23 -0.43
N ALA A 152 -42.53 -18.70 -1.59
CA ALA A 152 -41.80 -17.63 -2.27
C ALA A 152 -41.79 -16.32 -1.47
N ASN A 153 -42.91 -15.96 -0.85
CA ASN A 153 -43.03 -14.74 -0.03
C ASN A 153 -42.25 -14.88 1.29
N ALA A 154 -42.23 -16.06 1.90
CA ALA A 154 -41.44 -16.35 3.09
C ALA A 154 -39.92 -16.34 2.79
N PHE A 155 -39.52 -16.86 1.64
CA PHE A 155 -38.15 -16.77 1.16
C PHE A 155 -37.75 -15.31 0.88
N TRP A 156 -38.59 -14.58 0.15
CA TRP A 156 -38.38 -13.15 -0.12
C TRP A 156 -38.29 -12.33 1.17
N PHE A 157 -39.15 -12.60 2.15
CA PHE A 157 -39.09 -11.98 3.48
C PHE A 157 -37.73 -12.21 4.16
N SER A 158 -37.19 -13.43 4.10
CA SER A 158 -35.88 -13.74 4.70
C SER A 158 -34.73 -13.03 3.99
N VAL A 159 -34.80 -12.87 2.67
CA VAL A 159 -33.80 -12.12 1.89
C VAL A 159 -33.93 -10.62 2.12
N ALA A 160 -35.15 -10.07 2.09
CA ALA A 160 -35.42 -8.65 2.29
C ALA A 160 -34.92 -8.18 3.67
N SER A 161 -35.17 -8.97 4.71
CA SER A 161 -34.67 -8.68 6.07
C SER A 161 -33.14 -8.71 6.20
N LEU A 162 -32.43 -9.52 5.40
CA LEU A 162 -30.97 -9.47 5.32
C LEU A 162 -30.50 -8.17 4.63
N LEU A 163 -31.21 -7.75 3.59
CA LEU A 163 -30.98 -6.49 2.87
C LEU A 163 -31.45 -5.24 3.63
N GLN A 164 -31.91 -5.40 4.88
CA GLN A 164 -32.53 -4.34 5.69
C GLN A 164 -33.74 -3.67 5.01
N GLN A 165 -34.39 -4.39 4.10
CA GLN A 165 -35.63 -3.99 3.45
C GLN A 165 -36.80 -4.59 4.22
N GLY A 166 -37.82 -3.76 4.50
CA GLY A 166 -39.06 -4.22 5.10
C GLY A 166 -39.81 -5.14 4.14
N GLY A 167 -40.20 -6.33 4.60
CA GLY A 167 -41.05 -7.23 3.82
C GLY A 167 -42.51 -6.78 3.88
N GLU A 168 -43.22 -6.85 2.75
CA GLU A 168 -44.65 -6.51 2.66
C GLU A 168 -45.55 -7.50 3.43
N THR A 169 -45.06 -8.72 3.68
CA THR A 169 -45.78 -9.78 4.38
C THR A 169 -44.96 -10.31 5.56
N TYR A 170 -45.61 -10.50 6.71
CA TYR A 170 -44.97 -10.97 7.94
C TYR A 170 -45.83 -12.03 8.63
N PRO A 171 -45.22 -12.98 9.37
CA PRO A 171 -45.98 -14.01 10.07
C PRO A 171 -46.86 -13.40 11.18
N LYS A 172 -48.15 -13.76 11.18
CA LYS A 172 -49.10 -13.27 12.18
C LYS A 172 -49.02 -14.03 13.52
N SER A 173 -48.63 -15.30 13.48
CA SER A 173 -48.53 -16.18 14.65
C SER A 173 -47.44 -15.74 15.64
N LEU A 174 -47.66 -15.99 16.93
CA LEU A 174 -46.70 -15.62 17.99
C LEU A 174 -45.32 -16.26 17.77
N SER A 175 -45.28 -17.56 17.44
CA SER A 175 -44.04 -18.30 17.16
C SER A 175 -43.30 -17.75 15.94
N GLY A 176 -44.04 -17.33 14.91
CA GLY A 176 -43.48 -16.69 13.73
C GLY A 176 -42.88 -15.32 14.04
N ARG A 177 -43.56 -14.50 14.86
CA ARG A 177 -43.04 -13.20 15.32
C ARG A 177 -41.75 -13.34 16.11
N VAL A 178 -41.66 -14.29 17.03
CA VAL A 178 -40.44 -14.55 17.81
C VAL A 178 -39.28 -14.94 16.88
N THR A 179 -39.54 -15.81 15.91
CA THR A 179 -38.56 -16.21 14.89
C THR A 179 -38.08 -15.01 14.07
N THR A 180 -39.01 -14.16 13.62
CA THR A 180 -38.71 -12.93 12.88
C THR A 180 -37.84 -11.98 13.69
N VAL A 181 -38.15 -11.74 14.96
CA VAL A 181 -37.36 -10.85 15.83
C VAL A 181 -35.94 -11.39 16.03
N ALA A 182 -35.79 -12.70 16.25
CA ALA A 182 -34.48 -13.33 16.36
C ALA A 182 -33.67 -13.19 15.05
N TRP A 183 -34.33 -13.38 13.90
CA TRP A 183 -33.70 -13.21 12.60
C TRP A 183 -33.27 -11.76 12.35
N TRP A 184 -34.10 -10.77 12.68
CA TRP A 184 -33.74 -9.36 12.57
C TRP A 184 -32.55 -8.97 13.45
N LEU A 185 -32.47 -9.51 14.67
CA LEU A 185 -31.30 -9.29 15.52
C LEU A 185 -30.04 -9.85 14.86
N ALA A 186 -30.12 -11.05 14.29
CA ALA A 186 -28.99 -11.66 13.59
C ALA A 186 -28.57 -10.86 12.35
N THR A 187 -29.51 -10.38 11.52
CA THR A 187 -29.18 -9.61 10.31
C THR A 187 -28.53 -8.27 10.65
N VAL A 188 -28.98 -7.59 11.72
CA VAL A 188 -28.33 -6.36 12.21
C VAL A 188 -26.88 -6.62 12.61
N ILE A 189 -26.61 -7.71 13.35
CA ILE A 189 -25.24 -8.08 13.74
C ILE A 189 -24.37 -8.41 12.52
N ILE A 190 -24.91 -9.16 11.55
CA ILE A 190 -24.19 -9.52 10.33
C ILE A 190 -23.79 -8.26 9.55
N VAL A 191 -24.74 -7.34 9.31
CA VAL A 191 -24.46 -6.12 8.55
C VAL A 191 -23.48 -5.22 9.31
N ALA A 192 -23.66 -5.04 10.62
CA ALA A 192 -22.74 -4.24 11.43
C ALA A 192 -21.30 -4.79 11.40
N THR A 193 -21.15 -6.12 11.47
CA THR A 193 -19.85 -6.79 11.40
C THR A 193 -19.21 -6.64 10.02
N TYR A 194 -19.99 -6.79 8.95
CA TYR A 194 -19.52 -6.54 7.58
C TYR A 194 -19.03 -5.10 7.41
N THR A 195 -19.80 -4.11 7.86
CA THR A 195 -19.43 -2.69 7.78
C THR A 195 -18.15 -2.39 8.58
N ALA A 196 -18.00 -2.97 9.77
CA ALA A 196 -16.80 -2.81 10.58
C ALA A 196 -15.56 -3.42 9.89
N ASN A 197 -15.68 -4.63 9.37
CA ASN A 197 -14.57 -5.31 8.68
C ASN A 197 -14.21 -4.62 7.37
N LEU A 198 -15.19 -4.12 6.62
CA LEU A 198 -14.96 -3.33 5.41
C LEU A 198 -14.17 -2.05 5.73
N ALA A 199 -14.56 -1.32 6.79
CA ALA A 199 -13.85 -0.12 7.24
C ALA A 199 -12.41 -0.43 7.68
N ALA A 200 -12.21 -1.53 8.41
CA ALA A 200 -10.88 -2.00 8.81
C ALA A 200 -10.02 -2.38 7.59
N TRP A 201 -10.60 -3.08 6.61
CA TRP A 201 -9.92 -3.48 5.38
C TRP A 201 -9.47 -2.27 4.54
N LEU A 202 -10.34 -1.26 4.40
CA LEU A 202 -10.04 -0.01 3.69
C LEU A 202 -8.94 0.82 4.36
N THR A 203 -8.75 0.65 5.66
CA THR A 203 -7.69 1.34 6.41
C THR A 203 -6.38 0.58 6.35
N LYS A 204 -6.42 -0.76 6.45
CA LYS A 204 -5.23 -1.63 6.38
C LYS A 204 -4.51 -1.53 5.04
N SER A 205 -5.24 -1.40 3.93
CA SER A 205 -4.65 -1.23 2.59
C SER A 205 -3.85 0.07 2.43
N ARG A 206 -4.01 1.04 3.36
CA ARG A 206 -3.26 2.30 3.36
C ARG A 206 -2.02 2.29 4.26
N THR A 207 -1.83 1.27 5.07
CA THR A 207 -0.59 1.11 5.84
C THR A 207 0.40 0.31 5.01
N SER A 208 0.98 0.96 4.00
CA SER A 208 2.22 0.47 3.40
C SER A 208 3.23 0.31 4.53
N THR A 209 3.86 -0.86 4.65
CA THR A 209 4.97 -1.07 5.57
C THR A 209 6.16 -0.25 5.05
N THR A 210 6.13 1.05 5.30
CA THR A 210 7.25 1.93 5.01
C THR A 210 8.30 1.57 6.03
N ILE A 211 9.35 0.91 5.55
CA ILE A 211 10.59 0.75 6.30
C ILE A 211 11.11 2.17 6.54
N ASN A 212 11.10 2.61 7.80
CA ASN A 212 11.46 3.99 8.12
C ASN A 212 12.87 4.09 8.74
N SER A 213 13.46 2.97 9.14
CA SER A 213 14.77 2.94 9.79
C SER A 213 15.67 1.79 9.30
N VAL A 214 16.98 1.97 9.49
CA VAL A 214 17.98 0.94 9.16
C VAL A 214 17.90 -0.23 10.16
N GLU A 215 17.51 0.06 11.39
CA GLU A 215 17.25 -0.93 12.43
C GLU A 215 16.09 -1.86 12.02
N GLU A 216 15.00 -1.29 11.49
CA GLU A 216 13.89 -2.07 10.92
C GLU A 216 14.34 -2.91 9.72
N LEU A 217 15.23 -2.39 8.85
CA LEU A 217 15.83 -3.15 7.74
C LEU A 217 16.64 -4.34 8.21
N GLY A 218 17.40 -4.19 9.31
CA GLY A 218 18.23 -5.23 9.88
C GLY A 218 17.45 -6.29 10.65
N ALA A 219 16.35 -5.91 11.31
CA ALA A 219 15.50 -6.83 12.07
C ALA A 219 14.67 -7.75 11.16
N GLN A 220 14.37 -7.31 9.95
CA GLN A 220 13.52 -8.04 9.01
C GLN A 220 14.35 -8.90 8.02
N SER A 221 13.82 -10.06 7.64
CA SER A 221 14.45 -10.97 6.67
C SER A 221 13.69 -11.08 5.33
N LYS A 222 12.66 -10.25 5.14
CA LYS A 222 11.71 -10.32 4.02
C LYS A 222 12.18 -9.54 2.79
N VAL A 223 12.82 -8.39 3.01
CA VAL A 223 13.31 -7.46 1.99
C VAL A 223 14.83 -7.59 1.92
N VAL A 224 15.32 -8.00 0.76
CA VAL A 224 16.75 -8.03 0.47
C VAL A 224 17.22 -6.59 0.29
N TYR A 225 18.28 -6.22 1.00
CA TYR A 225 18.95 -4.93 0.85
C TYR A 225 20.38 -5.14 0.36
N GLY A 226 20.96 -4.10 -0.24
CA GLY A 226 22.33 -4.11 -0.71
C GLY A 226 22.85 -2.68 -0.83
N GLU A 227 24.17 -2.55 -0.78
CA GLU A 227 24.83 -1.28 -1.07
C GLU A 227 25.01 -1.14 -2.57
N TYR A 228 24.71 0.04 -3.09
CA TYR A 228 25.08 0.37 -4.46
C TYR A 228 26.58 0.66 -4.53
N SER A 229 27.39 -0.35 -4.80
CA SER A 229 28.83 -0.15 -5.05
C SER A 229 29.00 0.58 -6.39
N PHE A 230 29.50 1.81 -6.32
CA PHE A 230 29.68 2.75 -7.42
C PHE A 230 30.78 2.29 -8.40
N LYS A 231 30.64 1.11 -9.02
CA LYS A 231 31.60 0.62 -10.01
C LYS A 231 31.29 1.05 -11.44
N GLN A 232 30.05 1.45 -11.78
CA GLN A 232 29.74 1.71 -13.18
C GLN A 232 28.42 2.45 -13.47
N PHE A 233 28.20 3.65 -12.93
CA PHE A 233 27.33 4.59 -13.66
C PHE A 233 28.20 5.40 -14.61
N ARG A 234 28.15 5.04 -15.90
CA ARG A 234 28.49 5.91 -17.03
C ARG A 234 27.47 7.05 -17.13
N PHE A 235 27.30 7.82 -16.06
CA PHE A 235 26.93 9.21 -16.24
C PHE A 235 28.24 9.94 -16.51
N SER A 236 28.24 10.71 -17.58
CA SER A 236 29.32 11.58 -18.04
C SER A 236 29.76 12.55 -16.91
N LEU A 237 30.48 12.03 -15.92
CA LEU A 237 31.27 12.77 -14.96
C LEU A 237 32.68 12.73 -15.53
N ILE A 238 32.83 13.59 -16.54
CA ILE A 238 34.14 14.01 -17.03
C ILE A 238 34.88 14.47 -15.77
N ASN A 239 35.95 13.80 -15.41
CA ASN A 239 36.82 14.29 -14.35
C ASN A 239 37.46 15.57 -14.88
N PHE A 240 37.48 16.63 -14.10
CA PHE A 240 38.15 17.87 -14.49
C PHE A 240 39.46 17.95 -13.71
N LYS A 241 40.53 18.27 -14.42
CA LYS A 241 41.92 18.27 -13.96
C LYS A 241 42.54 19.58 -14.42
N PHE A 242 42.58 20.55 -13.53
CA PHE A 242 43.02 21.89 -13.89
C PHE A 242 44.56 21.96 -13.77
N ARG A 243 45.23 22.47 -14.80
CA ARG A 243 46.69 22.72 -14.80
C ARG A 243 46.92 24.22 -14.72
N TYR A 244 47.60 24.71 -13.69
CA TYR A 244 47.97 26.12 -13.56
C TYR A 244 49.06 26.49 -14.58
N ASN A 245 48.71 27.25 -15.62
CA ASN A 245 49.72 27.84 -16.51
C ASN A 245 50.12 29.21 -15.95
N ARG A 246 51.36 29.29 -15.44
CA ARG A 246 52.02 30.56 -15.11
C ARG A 246 52.33 31.28 -16.42
N ILE A 247 51.78 32.48 -16.59
CA ILE A 247 52.20 33.40 -17.64
C ILE A 247 53.44 34.12 -17.06
N GLU A 248 54.59 33.95 -17.70
CA GLU A 248 55.75 34.84 -17.53
C GLU A 248 55.46 36.21 -18.15
#